data_AF-A0A7G2SHM6-F1
#
_entry.id   AF-A0A7G2SHM6-F1
#
_cell.length_a   1.000
_cell.length_b   1.000
_cell.length_c   1.000
_cell.angle_alpha   90.00
_cell.angle_beta   90.00
_cell.angle_gamma   90.00
#
_symmetry.space_group_name_H-M   'P 1'
#
loop_
_entity.id
_entity.type
_entity.pdbx_description
1 polymer ?
#
loop_
_entity_poly.entity_id
_entity_poly.type
_entity_poly.pdbx_seq_one_letter_code
_entity_poly.pdbx_strand_id
1 'polypeptide(L)' 'MAKVYKIRDDEVDSIKEALMKFVIEKKVLMKESDVIHALIKYHLKNLKAEEVIKYREEVLDKID' A
#
# COMPACT_ATOMS: atom_id res chain seq x y z
N MET A 1 16.20 -13.51 5.52
CA MET A 1 14.90 -14.02 6.00
C MET A 1 13.86 -12.95 5.69
N ALA A 2 12.80 -13.26 4.95
CA ALA A 2 11.75 -12.29 4.66
C ALA A 2 10.89 -12.10 5.91
N LYS A 3 10.75 -10.87 6.40
CA LYS A 3 9.79 -10.55 7.47
C LYS A 3 8.41 -10.43 6.83
N VAL A 4 7.42 -11.12 7.40
CA VAL A 4 6.03 -11.01 6.97
C VAL A 4 5.40 -9.85 7.73
N TYR A 5 4.89 -8.87 7.00
CA TYR A 5 4.13 -7.75 7.53
C TYR A 5 2.67 -7.93 7.14
N LYS A 6 1.76 -7.80 8.11
CA LYS A 6 0.32 -7.76 7.82
C LYS A 6 -0.04 -6.35 7.37
N ILE A 7 -0.78 -6.27 6.27
CA ILE A 7 -1.44 -5.04 5.80
C ILE A 7 -2.79 -4.96 6.53
N ARG A 8 -3.24 -3.75 6.89
CA ARG A 8 -4.52 -3.57 7.58
C ARG A 8 -5.69 -3.79 6.63
N ASP A 9 -6.87 -4.06 7.18
CA ASP A 9 -8.05 -4.42 6.39
C ASP A 9 -8.49 -3.26 5.47
N ASP A 10 -8.43 -2.01 5.94
CA ASP A 10 -8.73 -0.80 5.18
C ASP A 10 -7.76 -0.58 4.00
N GLU A 11 -6.48 -0.80 4.23
CA GLU A 11 -5.44 -0.75 3.20
C GLU A 11 -5.62 -1.88 2.17
N VAL A 12 -6.01 -3.09 2.61
CA VAL A 12 -6.29 -4.23 1.73
C VAL A 12 -7.48 -3.93 0.81
N ASP A 13 -8.56 -3.36 1.34
CA ASP A 13 -9.74 -3.02 0.54
C ASP A 13 -9.42 -1.92 -0.49
N SER A 14 -8.62 -0.94 -0.10
CA SER A 14 -8.12 0.10 -1.00
C SER A 14 -7.27 -0.49 -2.15
N ILE A 15 -6.42 -1.48 -1.84
CA ILE A 15 -5.61 -2.19 -2.86
C ILE A 15 -6.51 -2.97 -3.81
N LYS A 16 -7.55 -3.67 -3.31
CA LYS A 16 -8.51 -4.41 -4.15
C LYS A 16 -9.28 -3.50 -5.09
N GLU A 17 -9.75 -2.36 -4.60
CA GLU A 17 -10.47 -1.39 -5.42
C GLU A 17 -9.57 -0.82 -6.53
N ALA A 18 -8.33 -0.45 -6.19
CA ALA A 18 -7.35 0.02 -7.16
C ALA A 18 -7.02 -1.07 -8.20
N LEU A 19 -6.81 -2.32 -7.76
CA LEU A 19 -6.58 -3.46 -8.64
C LEU A 19 -7.71 -3.63 -9.64
N MET A 20 -8.97 -3.60 -9.18
CA MET A 20 -10.13 -3.76 -10.05
C MET A 20 -10.19 -2.65 -11.11
N LYS A 21 -9.93 -1.39 -10.72
CA LYS A 21 -9.86 -0.27 -11.65
C LYS A 21 -8.77 -0.48 -12.71
N PHE A 22 -7.58 -0.92 -12.31
CA PHE A 22 -6.46 -1.16 -13.24
C PHE A 22 -6.74 -2.28 -14.23
N VAL A 23 -7.34 -3.38 -13.76
CA VAL A 23 -7.72 -4.52 -14.62
C VAL A 23 -8.75 -4.08 -15.65
N ILE A 24 -9.74 -3.28 -15.26
CA ILE A 24 -10.75 -2.74 -16.18
C ILE A 24 -10.11 -1.80 -17.20
N GLU A 25 -9.27 -0.86 -16.75
CA GLU A 25 -8.65 0.15 -17.61
C GLU A 25 -7.69 -0.48 -18.63
N LYS A 26 -6.82 -1.38 -18.18
CA LYS A 26 -5.76 -1.96 -19.03
C LYS A 26 -6.17 -3.26 -19.70
N LYS A 27 -7.29 -3.88 -19.30
CA LYS A 27 -7.73 -5.21 -19.74
C LYS A 27 -6.67 -6.29 -19.53
N VAL A 28 -5.82 -6.12 -18.52
CA VAL A 28 -4.74 -7.04 -18.15
C VAL A 28 -5.01 -7.54 -16.74
N LEU A 29 -4.96 -8.87 -16.57
CA LEU A 29 -5.04 -9.48 -15.26
C LEU A 29 -3.77 -9.16 -14.46
N MET A 30 -3.95 -8.56 -13.29
CA MET A 30 -2.89 -8.21 -12.34
C MET A 30 -3.18 -8.88 -11.01
N LYS A 31 -2.15 -9.10 -10.19
CA LYS A 31 -2.31 -9.60 -8.81
C LYS A 31 -2.21 -8.45 -7.81
N GLU A 32 -2.80 -8.62 -6.63
CA GLU A 32 -2.62 -7.67 -5.51
C GLU A 32 -1.13 -7.46 -5.18
N SER A 33 -0.32 -8.52 -5.27
CA SER A 33 1.13 -8.43 -5.08
C SER A 33 1.80 -7.47 -6.07
N ASP A 34 1.30 -7.38 -7.30
CA ASP A 34 1.88 -6.51 -8.31
C ASP A 34 1.64 -5.04 -7.96
N VAL A 35 0.45 -4.73 -7.44
CA VAL A 35 0.10 -3.40 -6.94
C VAL A 35 0.98 -3.02 -5.76
N ILE A 36 1.13 -3.91 -4.78
CA ILE A 36 1.98 -3.68 -3.60
C ILE A 36 3.44 -3.46 -4.01
N HIS A 37 3.98 -4.33 -4.88
CA HIS A 37 5.35 -4.18 -5.37
C HIS A 37 5.55 -2.89 -6.17
N ALA A 38 4.56 -2.47 -6.96
CA ALA A 38 4.62 -1.21 -7.69
C ALA A 38 4.61 0.00 -6.73
N LEU A 39 3.75 0.00 -5.71
CA LEU A 39 3.73 1.03 -4.67
C LEU A 39 5.10 1.17 -4.00
N ILE A 40 5.69 0.04 -3.56
CA ILE A 40 7.02 0.06 -2.94
C ILE A 40 8.09 0.53 -3.93
N LYS A 41 8.13 -0.02 -5.15
CA LYS A 41 9.20 0.27 -6.10
C LYS A 41 9.19 1.72 -6.60
N TYR A 42 8.01 2.28 -6.82
CA TYR A 42 7.86 3.59 -7.46
C TYR A 42 7.53 4.73 -6.47
N HIS A 43 6.86 4.44 -5.35
CA HIS A 43 6.47 5.47 -4.38
C HIS A 43 7.34 5.52 -3.12
N LEU A 44 8.02 4.43 -2.73
CA LEU A 44 8.88 4.45 -1.52
C LEU A 44 9.98 5.52 -1.60
N LYS A 45 10.52 5.78 -2.79
CA LYS A 45 11.55 6.81 -2.99
C LYS A 45 11.07 8.23 -2.70
N ASN A 46 9.76 8.45 -2.78
CA ASN A 46 9.12 9.74 -2.57
C ASN A 46 8.46 9.85 -1.18
N LEU A 47 8.45 8.76 -0.41
CA LEU A 47 7.87 8.72 0.93
C LEU A 47 8.71 9.57 1.88
N LYS A 48 8.08 10.57 2.49
CA LYS A 48 8.75 11.46 3.45
C LYS A 48 8.61 10.96 4.87
N ALA A 49 9.58 11.31 5.72
CA ALA A 49 9.55 10.92 7.13
C ALA A 49 8.31 11.48 7.85
N GLU A 50 7.89 12.70 7.50
CA GLU A 50 6.71 13.35 8.07
C GLU A 50 5.42 12.59 7.74
N GLU A 51 5.33 11.98 6.56
CA GLU A 51 4.17 11.16 6.17
C GLU A 51 4.11 9.86 6.98
N VAL A 52 5.28 9.27 7.27
CA VAL A 52 5.38 8.09 8.14
C VAL A 52 4.97 8.44 9.57
N ILE A 53 5.39 9.60 10.08
CA ILE A 53 5.00 10.07 11.43
C ILE A 53 3.49 10.27 11.50
N LYS A 54 2.90 10.97 10.52
CA LYS A 54 1.44 11.15 10.45
C LYS A 54 0.69 9.82 10.43
N TYR A 55 1.15 8.84 9.65
CA TYR A 55 0.55 7.50 9.66
C TYR A 55 0.64 6.84 11.05
N ARG A 56 1.77 7.00 11.75
CA ARG A 56 1.91 6.48 13.12
C ARG A 56 0.94 7.16 14.10
N GLU A 57 0.68 8.45 13.94
CA GLU A 57 -0.24 9.18 14.79
C GLU A 57 -1.70 8.83 14.47
N GLU A 58 -2.10 8.92 13.20
CA GLU A 58 -3.50 8.82 12.77
C GLU A 58 -4.02 7.38 12.69
N VAL A 59 -3.15 6.41 12.36
CA VAL A 59 -3.58 5.03 12.09
C VAL A 59 -3.09 4.06 13.16
N LEU A 60 -1.93 4.31 13.75
CA LEU A 60 -1.39 3.44 14.82
C LEU A 60 -1.77 3.90 16.22
N ASP A 61 -2.31 5.11 16.39
CA ASP A 61 -2.46 5.78 17.70
C ASP A 61 -1.16 5.72 18.53
N LYS A 62 0.00 5.70 17.86
CA LYS A 62 1.32 5.63 18.50
C LYS A 62 1.98 6.99 18.44
N ILE A 63 1.61 7.81 19.42
CA ILE A 63 2.36 8.99 19.82
C ILE A 63 3.46 8.46 20.76
N ASP A 64 4.69 8.32 20.25
CA ASP A 64 5.86 8.24 21.16
C ASP A 64 6.13 9.64 21.72
#